data_AF-A0A9P7K3V5-F1
#
_entry.id   AF-A0A9P7K3V5-F1
#
_cell.length_a   1.000
_cell.length_b   1.000
_cell.length_c   1.000
_cell.angle_alpha   90.00
_cell.angle_beta   90.00
_cell.angle_gamma   90.00
#
_symmetry.space_group_name_H-M   'P 1'
#
loop_
_entity.id
_entity.type
_entity.pdbx_description
1 polymer ?
#
loop_
_entity_poly.entity_id
_entity_poly.type
_entity_poly.pdbx_seq_one_letter_code
_entity_poly.pdbx_strand_id
1 'polypeptide(L)'
;MAQWTYYANVDFTQAHNRDDAMIRIGFKPNDGSWSFVGTDAERIKRGQVTMNLACIADRPTVSDRDRGIILHEWGHALGLAHEHQSPARRGTLTLDQNNTYTYYRRVERLSDDQIKSQILEMENVNDVSSYSTLDITSIMMYSMPSCINTEGISVPVNNELSDMDKAYIFINYPRKEPHPNAKDWTLKRALTVAGVPAKEIVAYLGLDDEGIRRDFNAWNILQRDQELSEPSIYAQSTGEKCADEGTR
;
A
#
# COMPACT_ATOMS: atom_id res chain seq x y z
N MET A 1 2.71 4.90 -12.77
CA MET A 1 2.25 3.81 -13.67
C MET A 1 3.40 2.93 -14.18
N ALA A 2 4.21 3.35 -15.17
CA ALA A 2 5.18 2.47 -15.83
C ALA A 2 6.24 1.85 -14.89
N GLN A 3 6.56 2.50 -13.77
CA GLN A 3 7.50 1.93 -12.79
C GLN A 3 6.99 0.62 -12.16
N TRP A 4 5.67 0.47 -11.97
CA TRP A 4 5.10 -0.77 -11.45
C TRP A 4 5.35 -1.95 -12.38
N THR A 5 5.34 -1.74 -13.71
CA THR A 5 5.55 -2.82 -14.70
C THR A 5 6.99 -3.35 -14.74
N TYR A 6 7.91 -2.69 -14.04
CA TYR A 6 9.27 -3.21 -13.87
C TYR A 6 9.32 -4.38 -12.91
N TYR A 7 8.36 -4.43 -11.98
CA TYR A 7 8.29 -5.42 -10.91
C TYR A 7 7.08 -6.33 -11.05
N ALA A 8 5.97 -5.81 -11.57
CA ALA A 8 4.74 -6.54 -11.83
C ALA A 8 4.67 -7.02 -13.28
N ASN A 9 4.32 -8.28 -13.50
CA ASN A 9 4.05 -8.83 -14.82
C ASN A 9 2.65 -8.44 -15.34
N VAL A 10 2.47 -7.14 -15.58
CA VAL A 10 1.23 -6.54 -16.10
C VAL A 10 1.57 -5.50 -17.17
N ASP A 11 0.68 -5.34 -18.13
CA ASP A 11 0.78 -4.32 -19.17
C ASP A 11 -0.41 -3.37 -19.08
N PHE A 12 -0.14 -2.07 -19.20
CA PHE A 12 -1.18 -1.05 -19.27
C PHE A 12 -1.33 -0.56 -20.71
N THR A 13 -2.51 -0.81 -21.28
CA THR A 13 -2.85 -0.34 -22.62
C THR A 13 -3.90 0.76 -22.56
N GLN A 14 -3.67 1.85 -23.28
CA GLN A 14 -4.70 2.89 -23.42
C GLN A 14 -5.88 2.34 -24.22
N ALA A 15 -7.08 2.39 -23.64
CA ALA A 15 -8.29 2.02 -24.35
C ALA A 15 -8.64 3.05 -25.43
N HIS A 16 -9.21 2.58 -26.55
CA HIS A 16 -9.70 3.46 -27.62
C HIS A 16 -10.87 4.34 -27.15
N ASN A 17 -11.75 3.79 -26.32
CA ASN A 17 -12.84 4.51 -25.68
C ASN A 17 -12.69 4.42 -24.16
N ARG A 18 -12.87 5.55 -23.48
CA ARG A 18 -12.82 5.64 -22.01
C ARG A 18 -13.77 4.66 -21.34
N ASP A 19 -14.95 4.43 -21.91
CA ASP A 19 -15.99 3.62 -21.28
C ASP A 19 -15.70 2.11 -21.36
N ASP A 20 -14.73 1.71 -22.18
CA ASP A 20 -14.25 0.32 -22.27
C ASP A 20 -13.01 0.08 -21.39
N ALA A 21 -12.42 1.13 -20.80
CA ALA A 21 -11.26 0.99 -19.93
C ALA A 21 -11.67 0.48 -18.53
N MET A 22 -10.90 -0.46 -17.98
CA MET A 22 -11.01 -0.90 -16.58
C MET A 22 -10.65 0.24 -15.62
N ILE A 23 -9.53 0.91 -15.90
CA ILE A 23 -9.05 2.06 -15.13
C ILE A 23 -9.45 3.35 -15.85
N ARG A 24 -10.28 4.17 -15.20
CA ARG A 24 -10.88 5.40 -15.74
C ARG A 24 -10.54 6.57 -14.82
N ILE A 25 -9.56 7.36 -15.22
CA ILE A 25 -8.93 8.36 -14.36
C ILE A 25 -9.68 9.70 -14.45
N GLY A 26 -10.06 10.25 -13.30
CA GLY A 26 -10.53 11.63 -13.14
C GLY A 26 -9.44 12.54 -12.54
N PHE A 27 -9.65 13.85 -12.66
CA PHE A 27 -8.76 14.87 -12.10
C PHE A 27 -9.59 15.94 -11.36
N LYS A 28 -10.45 15.50 -10.44
CA LYS A 28 -11.32 16.39 -9.66
C LYS A 28 -10.56 16.88 -8.42
N PRO A 29 -10.17 18.16 -8.31
CA PRO A 29 -9.30 18.63 -7.22
C PRO A 29 -9.92 18.53 -5.82
N ASN A 30 -11.25 18.58 -5.73
CA ASN A 30 -11.97 18.58 -4.45
C ASN A 30 -12.38 17.17 -3.97
N ASP A 31 -11.95 16.12 -4.67
CA ASP A 31 -12.39 14.73 -4.44
C ASP A 31 -11.28 13.85 -3.85
N GLY A 32 -10.13 14.42 -3.50
CA GLY A 32 -8.95 13.68 -3.03
C GLY A 32 -8.32 12.79 -4.11
N SER A 33 -7.17 12.18 -3.82
CA SER A 33 -6.62 11.14 -4.69
C SER A 33 -7.07 9.79 -4.16
N TRP A 34 -7.56 8.91 -5.04
CA TRP A 34 -8.08 7.59 -4.68
C TRP A 34 -8.12 6.66 -5.90
N SER A 35 -8.16 5.36 -5.65
CA SER A 35 -8.44 4.32 -6.65
C SER A 35 -9.21 3.17 -6.02
N PHE A 36 -10.08 2.53 -6.80
CA PHE A 36 -10.58 1.21 -6.40
C PHE A 36 -9.44 0.19 -6.38
N VAL A 37 -9.57 -0.81 -5.53
CA VAL A 37 -8.54 -1.83 -5.29
C VAL A 37 -8.65 -2.96 -6.31
N GLY A 38 -7.63 -3.14 -7.12
CA GLY A 38 -7.52 -4.24 -8.10
C GLY A 38 -8.74 -4.34 -9.02
N THR A 39 -9.31 -5.54 -9.10
CA THR A 39 -10.46 -5.85 -9.98
C THR A 39 -11.78 -5.27 -9.50
N ASP A 40 -11.86 -4.63 -8.33
CA ASP A 40 -13.09 -3.93 -7.93
C ASP A 40 -13.48 -2.82 -8.92
N ALA A 41 -12.51 -2.28 -9.65
CA ALA A 41 -12.74 -1.35 -10.76
C ALA A 41 -13.69 -1.91 -11.85
N GLU A 42 -13.76 -3.23 -12.02
CA GLU A 42 -14.66 -3.88 -13.00
C GLU A 42 -16.13 -3.83 -12.57
N ARG A 43 -16.39 -3.71 -11.27
CA ARG A 43 -17.74 -3.63 -10.69
C ARG A 43 -18.35 -2.23 -10.87
N ILE A 44 -17.52 -1.25 -11.22
CA ILE A 44 -17.93 0.15 -11.35
C ILE A 44 -18.55 0.37 -12.72
N LYS A 45 -19.73 1.01 -12.72
CA LYS A 45 -20.51 1.27 -13.94
C LYS A 45 -19.68 2.00 -15.00
N ARG A 46 -19.92 1.62 -16.27
CA ARG A 46 -19.40 2.33 -17.44
C ARG A 46 -19.64 3.85 -17.31
N GLY A 47 -18.67 4.66 -17.74
CA GLY A 47 -18.73 6.11 -17.63
C GLY A 47 -18.28 6.69 -16.28
N GLN A 48 -18.30 5.92 -15.18
CA GLN A 48 -17.86 6.41 -13.87
C GLN A 48 -16.36 6.26 -13.69
N VAL A 49 -15.69 7.21 -13.04
CA VAL A 49 -14.25 7.11 -12.74
C VAL A 49 -13.98 5.96 -11.78
N THR A 50 -12.82 5.30 -11.94
CA THR A 50 -12.33 4.25 -11.03
C THR A 50 -11.04 4.64 -10.31
N MET A 51 -10.49 5.81 -10.65
CA MET A 51 -9.37 6.45 -9.98
C MET A 51 -9.55 7.96 -10.13
N ASN A 52 -9.13 8.73 -9.14
CA ASN A 52 -9.04 10.19 -9.21
C ASN A 52 -7.65 10.64 -8.76
N LEU A 53 -7.06 11.58 -9.50
CA LEU A 53 -5.78 12.22 -9.16
C LEU A 53 -6.05 13.71 -8.92
N ALA A 54 -6.38 14.07 -7.69
CA ALA A 54 -6.74 15.45 -7.33
C ALA A 54 -5.53 16.35 -7.07
N CYS A 55 -4.44 15.76 -6.58
CA CYS A 55 -3.35 16.50 -5.96
C CYS A 55 -2.08 16.51 -6.82
N ILE A 56 -2.23 16.40 -8.13
CA ILE A 56 -1.12 16.47 -9.09
C ILE A 56 -1.14 17.81 -9.84
N ALA A 57 0.02 18.40 -10.07
CA ALA A 57 0.13 19.67 -10.76
C ALA A 57 -0.02 19.51 -12.29
N ASP A 58 -0.81 20.38 -12.92
CA ASP A 58 -0.89 20.48 -14.39
C ASP A 58 0.32 21.25 -14.94
N ARG A 59 1.46 20.56 -15.03
CA ARG A 59 2.73 21.10 -15.51
C ARG A 59 3.59 20.00 -16.16
N PRO A 60 4.54 20.35 -17.04
CA PRO A 60 5.33 19.38 -17.78
C PRO A 60 6.32 18.56 -16.92
N THR A 61 6.60 18.99 -15.69
CA THR A 61 7.51 18.29 -14.77
C THR A 61 6.76 17.66 -13.61
N VAL A 62 6.90 16.34 -13.47
CA VAL A 62 6.35 15.57 -12.32
C VAL A 62 7.30 15.76 -11.13
N SER A 63 6.83 16.34 -10.02
CA SER A 63 7.62 16.36 -8.78
C SER A 63 7.65 15.02 -8.07
N ASP A 64 8.51 14.89 -7.06
CA ASP A 64 8.52 13.71 -6.18
C ASP A 64 7.14 13.48 -5.55
N ARG A 65 6.46 14.54 -5.10
CA ARG A 65 5.09 14.44 -4.54
C ARG A 65 4.08 13.94 -5.58
N ASP A 66 4.13 14.48 -6.80
CA ASP A 66 3.26 14.03 -7.89
C ASP A 66 3.53 12.55 -8.20
N ARG A 67 4.81 12.15 -8.23
CA ARG A 67 5.22 10.75 -8.41
C ARG A 67 4.69 9.85 -7.29
N GLY A 68 4.82 10.26 -6.04
CA GLY A 68 4.36 9.50 -4.87
C GLY A 68 2.86 9.19 -4.95
N ILE A 69 2.05 10.23 -5.18
CA ILE A 69 0.59 10.09 -5.36
C ILE A 69 0.27 9.14 -6.51
N ILE A 70 0.90 9.33 -7.67
CA ILE A 70 0.66 8.46 -8.83
C ILE A 70 1.07 7.01 -8.52
N LEU A 71 2.20 6.77 -7.83
CA LEU A 71 2.58 5.40 -7.50
C LEU A 71 1.60 4.76 -6.51
N HIS A 72 1.16 5.50 -5.50
CA HIS A 72 0.19 5.06 -4.50
C HIS A 72 -1.13 4.62 -5.15
N GLU A 73 -1.76 5.49 -5.95
CA GLU A 73 -3.05 5.15 -6.57
C GLU A 73 -2.95 3.99 -7.55
N TRP A 74 -1.81 3.87 -8.25
CA TRP A 74 -1.58 2.72 -9.11
C TRP A 74 -1.26 1.44 -8.31
N GLY A 75 -0.77 1.54 -7.08
CA GLY A 75 -0.66 0.41 -6.15
C GLY A 75 -2.04 -0.14 -5.77
N HIS A 76 -2.98 0.74 -5.44
CA HIS A 76 -4.39 0.36 -5.27
C HIS A 76 -4.97 -0.29 -6.52
N ALA A 77 -4.78 0.30 -7.71
CA ALA A 77 -5.27 -0.30 -8.95
C ALA A 77 -4.69 -1.70 -9.23
N LEU A 78 -3.54 -2.04 -8.63
CA LEU A 78 -2.90 -3.36 -8.67
C LEU A 78 -3.27 -4.28 -7.49
N GLY A 79 -4.19 -3.86 -6.63
CA GLY A 79 -4.72 -4.68 -5.54
C GLY A 79 -4.06 -4.47 -4.19
N LEU A 80 -3.17 -3.49 -4.04
CA LEU A 80 -2.55 -3.19 -2.74
C LEU A 80 -3.50 -2.35 -1.87
N ALA A 81 -3.62 -2.71 -0.60
CA ALA A 81 -4.33 -1.93 0.43
C ALA A 81 -3.36 -0.98 1.14
N HIS A 82 -3.88 -0.11 2.01
CA HIS A 82 -3.03 0.77 2.81
C HIS A 82 -2.23 -0.01 3.86
N GLU A 83 -0.93 0.29 3.94
CA GLU A 83 -0.03 -0.41 4.86
C GLU A 83 -0.34 -0.12 6.33
N HIS A 84 -0.83 1.10 6.65
CA HIS A 84 -1.25 1.41 8.02
C HIS A 84 -2.48 0.62 8.44
N GLN A 85 -3.28 0.06 7.53
CA GLN A 85 -4.43 -0.77 7.91
C GLN A 85 -4.04 -2.25 8.06
N SER A 86 -2.80 -2.61 7.73
CA SER A 86 -2.29 -3.98 7.85
C SER A 86 -2.42 -4.50 9.28
N PRO A 87 -2.89 -5.75 9.48
CA PRO A 87 -2.86 -6.41 10.78
C PRO A 87 -1.45 -6.46 11.39
N ALA A 88 -0.40 -6.44 10.56
CA ALA A 88 0.99 -6.44 11.02
C ALA A 88 1.41 -5.20 11.82
N ARG A 89 0.63 -4.11 11.80
CA ARG A 89 0.94 -2.96 12.67
C ARG A 89 0.73 -3.25 14.16
N ARG A 90 -0.02 -4.30 14.51
CA ARG A 90 -0.32 -4.67 15.89
C ARG A 90 0.97 -4.87 16.67
N GLY A 91 1.11 -4.14 17.77
CA GLY A 91 2.32 -4.20 18.61
C GLY A 91 3.57 -3.58 17.99
N THR A 92 3.45 -2.83 16.88
CA THR A 92 4.58 -2.07 16.30
C THR A 92 4.23 -0.60 16.13
N LEU A 93 2.99 -0.30 15.73
CA LEU A 93 2.51 1.07 15.51
C LEU A 93 1.05 1.16 15.98
N THR A 94 0.86 1.74 17.17
CA THR A 94 -0.42 1.82 17.84
C THR A 94 -0.93 3.25 17.77
N LEU A 95 -2.01 3.49 17.01
CA LEU A 95 -2.58 4.84 16.88
C LEU A 95 -3.27 5.29 18.19
N ASP A 96 -2.91 6.48 18.67
CA ASP A 96 -3.65 7.16 19.73
C ASP A 96 -4.93 7.74 19.13
N GLN A 97 -6.09 7.20 19.54
CA GLN A 97 -7.37 7.59 18.95
C GLN A 97 -7.65 9.09 19.11
N ASN A 98 -7.37 9.66 20.29
CA ASN A 98 -7.70 11.06 20.55
C ASN A 98 -6.84 12.01 19.70
N ASN A 99 -5.54 11.73 19.62
CA ASN A 99 -4.63 12.50 18.79
C ASN A 99 -4.92 12.29 17.30
N THR A 100 -5.27 11.08 16.88
CA THR A 100 -5.68 10.76 15.50
C THR A 100 -6.92 11.56 15.10
N TYR A 101 -8.00 11.52 15.90
CA TYR A 101 -9.21 12.31 15.65
C TYR A 101 -8.90 13.81 15.61
N THR A 102 -8.12 14.31 16.57
CA THR A 102 -7.75 15.73 16.64
C THR A 102 -6.97 16.16 15.40
N TYR A 103 -6.00 15.36 14.96
CA TYR A 103 -5.16 15.65 13.81
C TYR A 103 -5.95 15.64 12.50
N TYR A 104 -6.67 14.56 12.18
CA TYR A 104 -7.32 14.42 10.88
C TYR A 104 -8.58 15.30 10.71
N ARG A 105 -9.28 15.65 11.80
CA ARG A 105 -10.33 16.69 11.75
C ARG A 105 -9.75 18.05 11.35
N ARG A 106 -8.54 18.36 11.82
CA ARG A 106 -7.89 19.65 11.60
C ARG A 106 -7.26 19.73 10.21
N VAL A 107 -6.45 18.74 9.86
CA VAL A 107 -5.59 18.77 8.67
C VAL A 107 -6.38 18.40 7.40
N GLU A 108 -7.16 17.32 7.46
CA GLU A 108 -7.86 16.76 6.29
C GLU A 108 -9.38 17.03 6.32
N ARG A 109 -9.90 17.63 7.40
CA ARG A 109 -11.33 17.92 7.60
C ARG A 109 -12.24 16.69 7.47
N LEU A 110 -11.71 15.52 7.84
CA LEU A 110 -12.45 14.26 7.84
C LEU A 110 -13.49 14.24 8.97
N SER A 111 -14.62 13.59 8.72
CA SER A 111 -15.60 13.27 9.75
C SER A 111 -15.09 12.15 10.68
N ASP A 112 -15.71 12.00 11.84
CA ASP A 112 -15.35 10.94 12.78
C ASP A 112 -15.52 9.54 12.19
N ASP A 113 -16.56 9.32 11.40
CA ASP A 113 -16.81 8.05 10.73
C ASP A 113 -15.76 7.76 9.65
N GLN A 114 -15.29 8.79 8.93
CA GLN A 114 -14.18 8.66 7.97
C GLN A 114 -12.87 8.34 8.69
N ILE A 115 -12.55 9.06 9.77
CA ILE A 115 -11.33 8.80 10.56
C ILE A 115 -11.36 7.39 11.12
N LYS A 116 -12.52 6.96 11.63
CA LYS A 116 -12.69 5.60 12.15
C LYS A 116 -12.42 4.56 11.06
N SER A 117 -13.16 4.63 9.95
CA SER A 117 -13.12 3.60 8.90
C SER A 117 -11.87 3.62 8.03
N GLN A 118 -11.25 4.78 7.80
CA GLN A 118 -10.13 4.93 6.86
C GLN A 118 -8.76 4.96 7.56
N ILE A 119 -8.71 5.36 8.84
CA ILE A 119 -7.44 5.56 9.56
C ILE A 119 -7.29 4.56 10.71
N LEU A 120 -8.31 4.47 11.58
CA LEU A 120 -8.24 3.69 12.82
C LEU A 120 -8.53 2.21 12.61
N GLU A 121 -9.45 1.85 11.72
CA GLU A 121 -9.80 0.46 11.46
C GLU A 121 -8.70 -0.25 10.65
N MET A 122 -8.33 -1.44 11.12
CA MET A 122 -7.45 -2.36 10.39
C MET A 122 -8.29 -3.20 9.45
N GLU A 123 -7.65 -3.66 8.37
CA GLU A 123 -8.23 -4.68 7.53
C GLU A 123 -8.51 -5.95 8.33
N ASN A 124 -9.61 -6.60 8.00
CA ASN A 124 -9.95 -7.89 8.56
C ASN A 124 -9.00 -8.94 7.96
N VAL A 125 -8.36 -9.73 8.83
CA VAL A 125 -7.44 -10.80 8.42
C VAL A 125 -8.06 -11.79 7.43
N ASN A 126 -9.40 -11.94 7.44
CA ASN A 126 -10.12 -12.81 6.53
C ASN A 126 -10.39 -12.19 5.15
N ASP A 127 -10.28 -10.86 5.03
CA ASP A 127 -10.53 -10.11 3.80
C ASP A 127 -9.22 -9.78 3.05
N VAL A 128 -8.06 -10.00 3.68
CA VAL A 128 -6.72 -9.87 3.07
C VAL A 128 -6.14 -11.22 2.66
N SER A 129 -5.59 -11.30 1.45
CA SER A 129 -5.01 -12.54 0.92
C SER A 129 -3.58 -12.81 1.40
N SER A 130 -2.81 -11.75 1.64
CA SER A 130 -1.48 -11.75 2.24
C SER A 130 -1.16 -10.34 2.73
N TYR A 131 -0.22 -10.21 3.66
CA TYR A 131 0.31 -8.92 4.11
C TYR A 131 1.75 -9.05 4.59
N SER A 132 2.53 -7.98 4.44
CA SER A 132 3.94 -7.97 4.83
C SER A 132 4.13 -7.75 6.34
N THR A 133 5.36 -7.90 6.84
CA THR A 133 5.76 -7.19 8.06
C THR A 133 5.55 -5.70 7.84
N LEU A 134 5.11 -4.94 8.85
CA LEU A 134 4.87 -3.50 8.69
C LEU A 134 6.05 -2.77 8.02
N ASP A 135 5.81 -2.19 6.85
CA ASP A 135 6.80 -1.37 6.13
C ASP A 135 6.45 0.13 6.17
N ILE A 136 7.04 0.86 7.12
CA ILE A 136 6.83 2.32 7.23
C ILE A 136 7.36 3.11 6.03
N THR A 137 8.18 2.50 5.16
CA THR A 137 8.72 3.12 3.94
C THR A 137 7.92 2.77 2.69
N SER A 138 6.89 1.93 2.82
CA SER A 138 6.01 1.55 1.71
C SER A 138 5.36 2.77 1.08
N ILE A 139 5.22 2.75 -0.24
CA ILE A 139 4.43 3.75 -0.97
C ILE A 139 2.95 3.73 -0.55
N MET A 140 2.46 2.62 0.01
CA MET A 140 1.08 2.43 0.49
C MET A 140 0.89 2.88 1.95
N MET A 141 1.94 3.34 2.62
CA MET A 141 1.88 3.85 3.98
C MET A 141 1.41 5.31 4.01
N TYR A 142 0.45 5.62 4.89
CA TYR A 142 0.07 7.01 5.15
C TYR A 142 1.16 7.72 5.94
N SER A 143 1.50 8.94 5.52
CA SER A 143 2.34 9.82 6.31
C SER A 143 1.63 10.14 7.63
N MET A 144 2.35 10.03 8.74
CA MET A 144 1.81 10.30 10.06
C MET A 144 2.84 10.99 10.95
N PRO A 145 2.45 12.05 11.68
CA PRO A 145 3.31 12.64 12.69
C PRO A 145 3.47 11.68 13.88
N SER A 146 4.58 11.80 14.59
CA SER A 146 4.88 10.99 15.78
C SER A 146 3.79 11.06 16.85
N CYS A 147 3.16 12.22 16.99
CA CYS A 147 2.16 12.46 18.02
C CYS A 147 0.85 11.66 17.87
N ILE A 148 0.55 11.06 16.71
CA ILE A 148 -0.68 10.27 16.54
C ILE A 148 -0.50 8.78 16.85
N ASN A 149 0.71 8.33 17.22
CA ASN A 149 0.94 6.95 17.67
C ASN A 149 1.70 6.92 18.99
N THR A 150 1.50 5.86 19.77
CA THR A 150 2.04 5.76 21.14
C THR A 150 3.54 5.53 21.18
N GLU A 151 4.11 5.06 20.08
CA GLU A 151 5.53 4.77 19.92
C GLU A 151 6.34 6.01 19.50
N GLY A 152 5.67 7.14 19.20
CA GLY A 152 6.34 8.38 18.80
C GLY A 152 7.02 8.29 17.43
N ILE A 153 6.57 7.39 16.56
CA ILE A 153 7.16 7.14 15.24
C ILE A 153 6.64 8.18 14.24
N SER A 154 7.54 9.00 13.69
CA SER A 154 7.19 9.85 12.55
C SER A 154 7.38 9.08 11.25
N VAL A 155 6.33 9.02 10.43
CA VAL A 155 6.36 8.43 9.09
C VAL A 155 6.26 9.55 8.06
N PRO A 156 7.32 9.82 7.27
CA PRO A 156 7.29 10.86 6.26
C PRO A 156 6.43 10.46 5.05
N VAL A 157 6.26 11.40 4.12
CA VAL A 157 5.67 11.07 2.81
C VAL A 157 6.66 10.23 2.01
N ASN A 158 6.24 9.01 1.65
CA ASN A 158 7.01 8.13 0.77
C ASN A 158 6.68 8.46 -0.70
N ASN A 159 7.70 8.70 -1.52
CA ASN A 159 7.54 9.11 -2.93
C ASN A 159 8.12 8.08 -3.92
N GLU A 160 8.54 6.93 -3.42
CA GLU A 160 9.20 5.86 -4.17
C GLU A 160 8.71 4.51 -3.67
N LEU A 161 8.82 3.50 -4.53
CA LEU A 161 8.53 2.12 -4.13
C LEU A 161 9.63 1.63 -3.18
N SER A 162 9.23 1.15 -2.00
CA SER A 162 10.12 0.41 -1.11
C SER A 162 10.55 -0.91 -1.74
N ASP A 163 11.54 -1.58 -1.13
CA ASP A 163 11.89 -2.93 -1.57
C ASP A 163 10.77 -3.93 -1.25
N MET A 164 10.00 -3.71 -0.18
CA MET A 164 8.84 -4.56 0.12
C MET A 164 7.72 -4.39 -0.91
N ASP A 165 7.44 -3.16 -1.36
CA ASP A 165 6.47 -2.88 -2.43
C ASP A 165 6.82 -3.66 -3.70
N LYS A 166 8.09 -3.59 -4.11
CA LYS A 166 8.62 -4.28 -5.29
C LYS A 166 8.56 -5.80 -5.13
N ALA A 167 8.87 -6.32 -3.94
CA ALA A 167 8.83 -7.74 -3.65
C ALA A 167 7.41 -8.31 -3.73
N TYR A 168 6.46 -7.68 -3.03
CA TYR A 168 5.08 -8.15 -2.99
C TYR A 168 4.42 -8.08 -4.35
N ILE A 169 4.64 -7.00 -5.11
CA ILE A 169 4.06 -6.90 -6.44
C ILE A 169 4.67 -7.91 -7.43
N PHE A 170 5.97 -8.21 -7.29
CA PHE A 170 6.63 -9.23 -8.11
C PHE A 170 6.06 -10.62 -7.82
N ILE A 171 5.84 -10.95 -6.55
CA ILE A 171 5.29 -12.27 -6.17
C ILE A 171 3.82 -12.40 -6.58
N ASN A 172 3.04 -11.31 -6.54
CA ASN A 172 1.64 -11.31 -6.94
C ASN A 172 1.45 -11.24 -8.47
N TYR A 173 2.42 -10.72 -9.20
CA TYR A 173 2.44 -10.74 -10.66
C TYR A 173 3.78 -11.30 -11.16
N PRO A 174 4.04 -12.61 -11.00
CA PRO A 174 5.32 -13.21 -11.32
C PRO A 174 5.69 -13.09 -12.79
N ARG A 175 6.99 -13.00 -13.03
CA ARG A 175 7.61 -13.15 -14.34
C ARG A 175 8.80 -14.07 -14.24
N LYS A 176 9.00 -14.88 -15.29
CA LYS A 176 10.16 -15.77 -15.40
C LYS A 176 11.46 -14.99 -15.53
N GLU A 177 11.46 -13.99 -16.40
CA GLU A 177 12.62 -13.13 -16.65
C GLU A 177 12.39 -11.73 -16.06
N PRO A 178 13.38 -11.18 -15.33
CA PRO A 178 13.31 -9.81 -14.83
C PRO A 178 13.10 -8.77 -15.94
N HIS A 179 12.45 -7.65 -15.61
CA HIS A 179 12.30 -6.55 -16.55
C HIS A 179 13.66 -5.91 -16.90
N PRO A 180 13.90 -5.43 -18.14
CA PRO A 180 15.17 -4.80 -18.51
C PRO A 180 15.60 -3.60 -17.66
N ASN A 181 14.65 -2.89 -17.07
CA ASN A 181 14.88 -1.75 -16.16
C ASN A 181 15.02 -2.15 -14.67
N ALA A 182 14.90 -3.45 -14.35
CA ALA A 182 14.99 -4.00 -13.00
C ALA A 182 15.58 -5.43 -13.05
N LYS A 183 16.74 -5.58 -13.71
CA LYS A 183 17.35 -6.89 -14.01
C LYS A 183 17.72 -7.71 -12.78
N ASP A 184 17.91 -7.02 -11.66
CA ASP A 184 18.28 -7.55 -10.35
C ASP A 184 17.06 -8.05 -9.55
N TRP A 185 15.84 -7.77 -10.00
CA TRP A 185 14.59 -8.26 -9.38
C TRP A 185 14.17 -9.60 -9.98
N THR A 186 14.58 -10.67 -9.29
CA THR A 186 14.20 -12.06 -9.58
C THR A 186 13.19 -12.56 -8.56
N LEU A 187 12.50 -13.67 -8.86
CA LEU A 187 11.61 -14.33 -7.89
C LEU A 187 12.34 -14.65 -6.57
N LYS A 188 13.58 -15.16 -6.65
CA LYS A 188 14.42 -15.43 -5.48
C LYS A 188 14.64 -14.18 -4.64
N ARG A 189 14.97 -13.04 -5.27
CA ARG A 189 15.17 -11.79 -4.54
C ARG A 189 13.87 -11.33 -3.90
N ALA A 190 12.78 -11.32 -4.65
CA ALA A 190 11.47 -10.89 -4.14
C ALA A 190 11.07 -11.72 -2.90
N LEU A 191 11.16 -13.05 -2.97
CA LEU A 191 10.88 -13.93 -1.84
C LEU A 191 11.82 -13.69 -0.65
N THR A 192 13.11 -13.42 -0.91
CA THR A 192 14.08 -13.09 0.14
C THR A 192 13.70 -11.79 0.87
N VAL A 193 13.34 -10.75 0.11
CA VAL A 193 12.91 -9.46 0.66
C VAL A 193 11.61 -9.61 1.46
N ALA A 194 10.69 -10.44 0.98
CA ALA A 194 9.45 -10.79 1.69
C ALA A 194 9.66 -11.70 2.92
N GLY A 195 10.90 -12.04 3.26
CA GLY A 195 11.24 -12.80 4.46
C GLY A 195 11.19 -14.33 4.32
N VAL A 196 11.00 -14.86 3.11
CA VAL A 196 10.99 -16.32 2.89
C VAL A 196 12.38 -16.90 3.14
N PRO A 197 12.54 -17.89 4.04
CA PRO A 197 13.83 -18.49 4.32
C PRO A 197 14.47 -19.09 3.07
N ALA A 198 15.79 -18.94 2.92
CA ALA A 198 16.52 -19.40 1.74
C ALA A 198 16.30 -20.89 1.39
N LYS A 199 16.09 -21.74 2.41
CA LYS A 199 15.79 -23.17 2.26
C LYS A 199 14.40 -23.44 1.65
N GLU A 200 13.44 -22.53 1.83
CA GLU A 200 12.06 -22.66 1.35
C GLU A 200 11.89 -22.06 -0.06
N ILE A 201 12.70 -21.06 -0.42
CA ILE A 201 12.67 -20.42 -1.76
C ILE A 201 12.79 -21.45 -2.89
N VAL A 202 13.54 -22.54 -2.70
CA VAL A 202 13.74 -23.58 -3.72
C VAL A 202 12.42 -24.18 -4.20
N ALA A 203 11.41 -24.29 -3.33
CA ALA A 203 10.10 -24.83 -3.68
C ALA A 203 9.35 -23.95 -4.71
N TYR A 204 9.63 -22.65 -4.75
CA TYR A 204 8.96 -21.70 -5.64
C TYR A 204 9.53 -21.69 -7.05
N LEU A 205 10.80 -22.05 -7.23
CA LEU A 205 11.51 -21.86 -8.51
C LEU A 205 10.99 -22.74 -9.65
N GLY A 206 10.23 -23.80 -9.35
CA GLY A 206 9.61 -24.69 -10.32
C GLY A 206 8.12 -24.45 -10.55
N LEU A 207 7.52 -23.50 -9.83
CA LEU A 207 6.09 -23.22 -9.90
C LEU A 207 5.77 -22.29 -11.09
N ASP A 208 4.53 -22.39 -11.56
CA ASP A 208 3.95 -21.38 -12.45
C ASP A 208 3.45 -20.16 -11.66
N ASP A 209 2.99 -19.13 -12.37
CA ASP A 209 2.61 -17.85 -11.76
C ASP A 209 1.46 -17.99 -10.75
N GLU A 210 0.56 -18.96 -10.94
CA GLU A 210 -0.53 -19.25 -10.00
C GLU A 210 -0.02 -20.01 -8.78
N GLY A 211 0.84 -21.01 -8.99
CA GLY A 211 1.48 -21.76 -7.92
C GLY A 211 2.33 -20.87 -7.01
N ILE A 212 3.12 -19.96 -7.57
CA ILE A 212 3.92 -18.98 -6.80
C ILE A 212 3.01 -18.19 -5.87
N ARG A 213 1.94 -17.59 -6.41
CA ARG A 213 0.97 -16.79 -5.65
C ARG A 213 0.30 -17.60 -4.55
N ARG A 214 -0.25 -18.75 -4.90
CA ARG A 214 -0.98 -19.62 -3.98
C ARG A 214 -0.09 -20.05 -2.82
N ASP A 215 1.10 -20.55 -3.12
CA ASP A 215 1.99 -21.11 -2.11
C ASP A 215 2.64 -20.00 -1.27
N PHE A 216 2.88 -18.81 -1.84
CA PHE A 216 3.35 -17.65 -1.08
C PHE A 216 2.27 -17.14 -0.13
N ASN A 217 1.02 -17.01 -0.58
CA ASN A 217 -0.07 -16.55 0.28
C ASN A 217 -0.32 -17.52 1.43
N ALA A 218 -0.30 -18.84 1.16
CA ALA A 218 -0.41 -19.85 2.21
C ALA A 218 0.74 -19.78 3.22
N TRP A 219 1.99 -19.64 2.74
CA TRP A 219 3.15 -19.44 3.60
C TRP A 219 3.03 -18.15 4.43
N ASN A 220 2.64 -17.04 3.80
CA ASN A 220 2.55 -15.73 4.43
C ASN A 220 1.53 -15.74 5.57
N ILE A 221 0.32 -16.26 5.35
CA ILE A 221 -0.71 -16.38 6.39
C ILE A 221 -0.17 -17.13 7.61
N LEU A 222 0.49 -18.28 7.39
CA LEU A 222 1.07 -19.07 8.48
C LEU A 222 2.13 -18.30 9.26
N GLN A 223 2.99 -17.53 8.58
CA GLN A 223 3.99 -16.69 9.25
C GLN A 223 3.34 -15.55 10.04
N ARG A 224 2.34 -14.87 9.47
CA ARG A 224 1.68 -13.73 10.14
C ARG A 224 0.87 -14.17 11.35
N ASP A 225 0.19 -15.31 11.27
CA ASP A 225 -0.56 -15.87 12.40
C ASP A 225 0.37 -16.20 13.58
N GLN A 226 1.58 -16.69 13.30
CA GLN A 226 2.59 -16.95 14.33
C GLN A 226 3.03 -15.65 15.01
N GLU A 227 3.37 -14.61 14.24
CA GLU A 227 3.80 -13.31 14.78
C GLU A 227 2.68 -12.62 15.60
N LEU A 228 1.43 -12.69 15.15
CA LEU A 228 0.30 -12.11 15.87
C LEU A 228 -0.08 -12.86 17.15
N SER A 229 0.38 -14.11 17.31
CA SER A 229 0.17 -14.89 18.52
C SER A 229 1.14 -14.54 19.66
N GLU A 230 2.21 -13.79 19.35
CA GLU A 230 3.18 -13.36 20.36
C GLU A 230 2.66 -12.13 21.15
N PRO A 231 2.90 -12.06 22.48
CA PRO A 231 2.44 -10.94 23.30
C PRO A 231 3.09 -9.61 22.87
N SER A 232 2.27 -8.61 22.54
CA SER A 232 2.75 -7.24 22.29
C SER A 232 3.42 -6.65 23.54
N ILE A 233 4.66 -6.20 23.41
CA ILE A 233 5.46 -5.58 24.48
C ILE A 233 5.27 -4.07 24.59
N TYR A 234 4.46 -3.44 23.74
CA TYR A 234 4.28 -1.99 23.73
C TYR A 234 3.01 -1.58 24.47
N ALA A 235 3.21 -1.01 25.66
CA ALA A 235 2.20 -0.26 26.40
C ALA A 235 2.86 0.93 27.10
N GLN A 236 2.50 2.15 26.67
CA GLN A 236 1.99 3.25 27.50
C GLN A 236 1.90 4.51 26.65
N SER A 237 0.72 5.13 26.64
CA SER A 237 0.47 6.43 26.03
C SER A 237 1.39 7.49 26.65
N THR A 238 2.28 8.06 25.85
CA THR A 238 2.85 9.36 26.13
C THR A 238 1.77 10.39 25.80
N GLY A 239 1.15 11.01 26.81
CA GLY A 239 0.05 11.98 26.66
C GLY A 239 0.41 13.30 25.97
N GLU A 240 1.34 13.26 25.01
CA GLU A 240 1.79 14.40 24.23
C GLU A 240 0.77 14.66 23.11
N LYS A 241 0.11 15.82 23.18
CA LYS A 241 -0.83 16.22 22.14
C LYS A 241 -0.07 16.59 20.87
N CYS A 242 -0.64 16.29 19.71
CA CYS A 242 -0.12 16.84 18.46
C CYS A 242 -0.04 18.36 18.55
N ALA A 243 1.18 18.89 18.51
CA ALA A 243 1.40 20.33 18.49
C ALA A 243 0.71 20.96 17.26
N ASP A 244 0.43 22.26 17.35
CA ASP A 244 0.03 23.06 16.21
C ASP A 244 1.25 23.29 15.30
N GLU A 245 1.69 22.22 14.63
CA GLU A 245 2.63 22.37 13.52
C GLU A 245 1.85 22.98 12.35
N GLY A 246 2.05 24.29 12.18
CA GLY A 246 1.45 25.07 11.12
C GLY A 246 1.74 24.46 9.76
N THR A 247 0.67 24.18 9.02
CA THR A 247 0.65 23.86 7.59
C THR A 247 1.73 24.63 6.81
N ARG A 248 2.66 23.90 6.20
CA ARG A 248 3.46 24.39 5.07
C ARG A 248 3.19 23.51 3.86
#